data_AF-A0A7Z0NSQ6-F1
#
_entry.id   AF-A0A7Z0NSQ6-F1
#
_cell.length_a   1.000
_cell.length_b   1.000
_cell.length_c   1.000
_cell.angle_alpha   90.00
_cell.angle_beta   90.00
_cell.angle_gamma   90.00
#
_symmetry.space_group_name_H-M   'P 1'
#
loop_
_entity.id
_entity.type
_entity.pdbx_description
1 polymer ?
#
loop_
_entity_poly.entity_id
_entity_poly.type
_entity_poly.pdbx_seq_one_letter_code
_entity_poly.pdbx_strand_id
1 'polypeptide(L)'
;KTGSITSTAEHLIWLPDAGTWVTGAQLKPGMWLQTAAGTWVQITAITKTVRQERVHNLTVDGVHTYYVVADETPILVHNCPDTPAPSKHDTAIGPVDANSAGPVTLPRVVFDSSRMPNIAANIRAAQASGKPMVLNRTRHQADIDANRAAACAGFCGAPLSPDEYPFASSMQGGAGARILGVPLPEQRRQGGVLSAFYRKFGIGHGDPFEVVVK
;
A
#
# COMPACT_ATOMS: atom_id res chain seq x y z
N LYS A 1 17.91 14.29 -15.33
CA LYS A 1 18.47 13.08 -15.97
C LYS A 1 17.35 12.05 -16.13
N THR A 2 17.47 11.16 -17.10
CA THR A 2 16.52 10.05 -17.33
C THR A 2 17.21 8.73 -16.96
N GLY A 3 16.59 7.95 -16.07
CA GLY A 3 16.99 6.58 -15.78
C GLY A 3 16.11 5.57 -16.54
N SER A 4 16.58 4.33 -16.67
CA SER A 4 15.83 3.25 -17.32
C SER A 4 15.78 2.01 -16.45
N ILE A 5 14.65 1.32 -16.46
CA ILE A 5 14.47 -0.02 -15.88
C ILE A 5 14.01 -0.94 -17.00
N THR A 6 14.57 -2.14 -17.04
CA THR A 6 14.10 -3.24 -17.89
C THR A 6 13.41 -4.26 -16.98
N SER A 7 12.20 -4.69 -17.36
CA SER A 7 11.45 -5.69 -16.61
C SER A 7 10.64 -6.58 -17.57
N THR A 8 10.15 -7.71 -17.06
CA THR A 8 9.25 -8.57 -17.82
C THR A 8 7.88 -7.90 -18.00
N ALA A 9 7.17 -8.29 -19.05
CA ALA A 9 5.86 -7.73 -19.37
C ALA A 9 4.82 -7.97 -18.26
N GLU A 10 4.97 -9.06 -17.53
CA GLU A 10 4.10 -9.50 -16.42
C GLU A 10 4.38 -8.73 -15.11
N HIS A 11 5.57 -8.13 -14.97
CA HIS A 11 6.00 -7.55 -13.70
C HIS A 11 5.12 -6.37 -13.30
N LEU A 12 4.71 -6.33 -12.04
CA LEU A 12 3.78 -5.32 -11.54
C LEU A 12 4.53 -4.06 -11.08
N ILE A 13 4.02 -2.91 -11.50
CA ILE A 13 4.55 -1.58 -11.23
C ILE A 13 3.42 -0.71 -10.65
N TRP A 14 3.72 0.06 -9.61
CA TRP A 14 2.73 0.87 -8.90
C TRP A 14 2.48 2.22 -9.58
N LEU A 15 1.21 2.52 -9.89
CA LEU A 15 0.74 3.82 -10.35
C LEU A 15 0.07 4.57 -9.20
N PRO A 16 0.68 5.64 -8.65
CA PRO A 16 0.17 6.32 -7.47
C PRO A 16 -1.05 7.21 -7.76
N ASP A 17 -1.22 7.67 -9.01
CA ASP A 17 -2.37 8.45 -9.47
C ASP A 17 -3.65 7.61 -9.59
N ALA A 18 -3.51 6.38 -10.08
CA ALA A 18 -4.59 5.41 -10.16
C ALA A 18 -4.78 4.59 -8.87
N GLY A 19 -3.77 4.59 -7.99
CA GLY A 19 -3.75 3.76 -6.78
C GLY A 19 -3.94 2.29 -7.13
N THR A 20 -3.21 1.78 -8.12
CA THR A 20 -3.29 0.39 -8.57
C THR A 20 -1.94 -0.10 -9.08
N TRP A 21 -1.72 -1.41 -8.94
CA TRP A 21 -0.66 -2.11 -9.65
C TRP A 21 -1.09 -2.37 -11.09
N VAL A 22 -0.17 -2.19 -12.03
CA VAL A 22 -0.36 -2.54 -13.46
C VAL A 22 0.84 -3.34 -13.93
N THR A 23 0.64 -4.20 -14.93
CA THR A 23 1.76 -4.95 -15.51
C THR A 23 2.65 -4.02 -16.33
N GLY A 24 3.93 -4.37 -16.51
CA GLY A 24 4.85 -3.65 -17.38
C GLY A 24 4.31 -3.49 -18.80
N ALA A 25 3.53 -4.46 -19.28
CA ALA A 25 2.84 -4.40 -20.58
C ALA A 25 1.81 -3.26 -20.70
N GLN A 26 1.23 -2.84 -19.58
CA GLN A 26 0.16 -1.84 -19.50
C GLN A 26 0.68 -0.41 -19.31
N LEU A 27 1.97 -0.24 -18.99
CA LEU A 27 2.59 1.07 -18.86
C LEU A 27 2.57 1.87 -20.16
N LYS A 28 2.39 3.19 -20.02
CA LYS A 28 2.37 4.16 -21.10
C LYS A 28 3.18 5.39 -20.73
N PRO A 29 3.83 6.06 -21.71
CA PRO A 29 4.35 7.40 -21.49
C PRO A 29 3.27 8.33 -20.93
N GLY A 30 3.66 9.17 -19.97
CA GLY A 30 2.76 10.09 -19.27
C GLY A 30 2.23 9.56 -17.94
N MET A 31 2.27 8.25 -17.68
CA MET A 31 1.89 7.68 -16.38
C MET A 31 2.91 8.02 -15.30
N TRP A 32 2.45 8.10 -14.05
CA TRP A 32 3.29 8.42 -12.89
C TRP A 32 3.73 7.15 -12.17
N LEU A 33 4.95 7.17 -11.64
CA LEU A 33 5.53 6.12 -10.80
C LEU A 33 5.94 6.71 -9.46
N GLN A 34 5.89 5.90 -8.41
CA GLN A 34 6.32 6.31 -7.08
C GLN A 34 7.79 5.97 -6.82
N THR A 35 8.54 6.95 -6.33
CA THR A 35 9.93 6.78 -5.89
C THR A 35 10.01 6.27 -4.44
N ALA A 36 11.16 5.75 -4.01
CA ALA A 36 11.38 5.42 -2.59
C ALA A 36 11.26 6.61 -1.64
N ALA A 37 11.49 7.83 -2.12
CA ALA A 37 11.28 9.05 -1.34
C ALA A 37 9.79 9.46 -1.25
N GLY A 38 8.86 8.68 -1.81
CA GLY A 38 7.43 9.00 -1.87
C GLY A 38 7.06 10.03 -2.94
N THR A 39 8.05 10.63 -3.61
CA THR A 39 7.84 11.57 -4.74
C THR A 39 7.46 10.84 -6.02
N TRP A 40 6.89 11.55 -7.00
CA TRP A 40 6.42 10.97 -8.25
C TRP A 40 7.31 11.35 -9.42
N VAL A 41 7.54 10.39 -10.31
CA VAL A 41 8.26 10.60 -11.56
C VAL A 41 7.42 10.11 -12.73
N GLN A 42 7.53 10.79 -13.88
CA GLN A 42 6.72 10.47 -15.06
C GLN A 42 7.47 9.56 -16.02
N ILE A 43 6.78 8.57 -16.57
CA ILE A 43 7.30 7.75 -17.67
C ILE A 43 7.42 8.62 -18.92
N THR A 44 8.63 8.80 -19.43
CA THR A 44 8.87 9.60 -20.64
C THR A 44 8.81 8.75 -21.92
N ALA A 45 9.16 7.46 -21.82
CA ALA A 45 9.19 6.53 -22.94
C ALA A 45 9.00 5.08 -22.48
N ILE A 46 8.48 4.23 -23.37
CA ILE A 46 8.39 2.77 -23.19
C ILE A 46 8.93 2.12 -24.47
N THR A 47 9.87 1.19 -24.30
CA THR A 47 10.34 0.32 -25.39
C THR A 47 9.90 -1.10 -25.09
N LYS A 48 9.07 -1.68 -25.98
CA LYS A 48 8.68 -3.09 -25.90
C LYS A 48 9.60 -3.93 -26.76
N THR A 49 10.07 -5.04 -26.24
CA THR A 49 11.01 -5.92 -26.95
C THR A 49 10.71 -7.36 -26.59
N VAL A 50 10.72 -8.25 -27.59
CA VAL A 50 10.56 -9.70 -27.39
C VAL A 50 11.92 -10.34 -27.55
N ARG A 51 12.48 -10.87 -26.46
CA ARG A 51 13.78 -11.57 -26.42
C ARG A 51 13.67 -12.75 -25.48
N GLN A 52 14.40 -13.82 -25.79
CA GLN A 52 14.65 -14.90 -24.83
C GLN A 52 15.91 -14.54 -24.05
N GLU A 53 15.73 -14.15 -22.79
CA GLU A 53 16.81 -13.81 -21.87
C GLU A 53 16.59 -14.56 -20.56
N ARG A 54 17.70 -14.97 -19.92
CA ARG A 54 17.63 -15.52 -18.56
C ARG A 54 17.37 -14.36 -17.61
N VAL A 55 16.20 -14.37 -16.98
CA VAL A 55 15.85 -13.43 -15.90
C VAL A 55 16.08 -14.07 -14.54
N HIS A 56 16.35 -13.25 -13.54
CA HIS A 56 16.54 -13.69 -12.16
C HIS A 56 15.39 -13.19 -11.31
N ASN A 57 14.86 -14.07 -10.46
CA ASN A 57 13.81 -13.76 -9.50
C ASN A 57 14.42 -13.75 -8.07
N LEU A 58 14.00 -12.81 -7.22
CA LEU A 58 14.51 -12.63 -5.86
C LEU A 58 13.42 -12.89 -4.82
N THR A 59 13.48 -13.96 -4.03
CA THR A 59 12.54 -14.11 -2.91
C THR A 59 12.76 -12.98 -1.88
N VAL A 60 11.78 -12.09 -1.75
CA VAL A 60 11.73 -11.06 -0.71
C VAL A 60 10.78 -11.56 0.38
N ASP A 61 11.24 -11.65 1.62
CA ASP A 61 10.41 -12.13 2.73
C ASP A 61 9.35 -11.09 3.12
N GLY A 62 8.18 -11.54 3.55
CA GLY A 62 7.05 -10.66 3.91
C GLY A 62 6.28 -10.10 2.70
N VAL A 63 6.12 -8.77 2.63
CA VAL A 63 5.45 -8.14 1.48
C VAL A 63 6.44 -8.19 0.32
N HIS A 64 6.17 -9.01 -0.70
CA HIS A 64 7.04 -9.20 -1.86
C HIS A 64 7.12 -7.95 -2.75
N THR A 65 7.45 -6.79 -2.19
CA THR A 65 7.63 -5.51 -2.87
C THR A 65 8.99 -4.97 -2.50
N TYR A 66 9.71 -4.45 -3.48
CA TYR A 66 11.05 -3.93 -3.31
C TYR A 66 11.29 -2.74 -4.25
N TYR A 67 12.37 -2.01 -4.04
CA TYR A 67 12.75 -0.91 -4.92
C TYR A 67 13.79 -1.38 -5.94
N VAL A 68 13.58 -1.07 -7.22
CA VAL A 68 14.58 -1.20 -8.28
C VAL A 68 15.05 0.18 -8.71
N VAL A 69 16.34 0.34 -8.99
CA VAL A 69 16.94 1.65 -9.26
C VAL A 69 17.01 1.91 -10.76
N ALA A 70 16.34 2.97 -11.22
CA ALA A 70 16.51 3.59 -12.54
C ALA A 70 17.58 4.69 -12.45
N ASP A 71 18.82 4.41 -12.85
CA ASP A 71 19.97 5.32 -12.66
C ASP A 71 20.19 5.63 -11.16
N GLU A 72 19.72 6.77 -10.67
CA GLU A 72 19.76 7.15 -9.24
C GLU A 72 18.37 7.13 -8.58
N THR A 73 17.31 6.75 -9.31
CA THR A 73 15.90 6.85 -8.86
C THR A 73 15.33 5.48 -8.49
N PRO A 74 15.06 5.19 -7.20
CA PRO A 74 14.46 3.92 -6.81
C PRO A 74 12.94 3.93 -7.06
N ILE A 75 12.40 2.88 -7.70
CA ILE A 75 11.00 2.71 -8.08
C ILE A 75 10.42 1.47 -7.38
N LEU A 76 9.21 1.60 -6.82
CA LEU A 76 8.54 0.51 -6.12
C LEU A 76 7.98 -0.53 -7.10
N VAL A 77 8.38 -1.79 -6.94
CA VAL A 77 7.96 -2.92 -7.78
C VAL A 77 7.53 -4.12 -6.92
N HIS A 78 6.76 -5.04 -7.50
CA HIS A 78 6.29 -6.24 -6.83
C HIS A 78 6.88 -7.51 -7.44
N ASN A 79 7.40 -8.37 -6.58
CA ASN A 79 7.85 -9.70 -6.96
C ASN A 79 6.80 -10.77 -6.66
N CYS A 80 6.49 -11.58 -7.66
CA CYS A 80 5.73 -12.80 -7.45
C CYS A 80 6.66 -14.00 -7.71
N PRO A 81 6.67 -15.06 -6.88
CA PRO A 81 7.37 -16.29 -7.22
C PRO A 81 6.68 -16.95 -8.42
N ASP A 82 7.43 -17.15 -9.51
CA ASP A 82 6.92 -17.64 -10.79
C ASP A 82 6.24 -19.03 -10.64
N THR A 83 5.03 -19.19 -11.17
CA THR A 83 4.45 -20.52 -11.47
C THR A 83 4.68 -20.87 -12.94
N PRO A 84 5.07 -22.11 -13.28
CA PRO A 84 5.26 -22.51 -14.68
C PRO A 84 3.91 -22.62 -15.40
N ALA A 85 3.88 -22.22 -16.69
CA ALA A 85 2.69 -22.21 -17.52
C ALA A 85 2.00 -23.60 -17.62
N PRO A 86 0.66 -23.68 -17.69
CA PRO A 86 -0.06 -24.95 -17.61
C PRO A 86 0.06 -25.77 -18.92
N SER A 87 0.67 -26.95 -18.82
CA SER A 87 0.52 -28.02 -19.82
C SER A 87 -0.88 -28.63 -19.71
N LYS A 88 -1.61 -28.66 -20.83
CA LYS A 88 -2.88 -29.37 -20.99
C LYS A 88 -2.66 -30.85 -20.69
N HIS A 89 -3.31 -31.42 -19.66
CA HIS A 89 -3.84 -32.80 -19.62
C HIS A 89 -4.58 -33.08 -18.29
N ASP A 90 -5.89 -33.30 -18.44
CA ASP A 90 -6.92 -34.01 -17.66
C ASP A 90 -6.78 -34.46 -16.18
N THR A 91 -7.92 -34.22 -15.49
CA THR A 91 -8.63 -35.01 -14.44
C THR A 91 -7.99 -35.29 -13.08
N ALA A 92 -8.57 -34.68 -12.02
CA ALA A 92 -9.25 -35.35 -10.89
C ALA A 92 -9.49 -34.39 -9.71
N ILE A 93 -10.62 -34.56 -9.01
CA ILE A 93 -11.00 -33.83 -7.78
C ILE A 93 -10.17 -34.37 -6.60
N GLY A 94 -9.45 -33.48 -5.92
CA GLY A 94 -8.64 -33.67 -4.69
C GLY A 94 -8.41 -32.30 -4.01
N PRO A 95 -7.87 -32.25 -2.78
CA PRO A 95 -8.27 -31.32 -1.72
C PRO A 95 -8.11 -29.84 -2.09
N VAL A 96 -8.94 -28.96 -1.52
CA VAL A 96 -8.90 -27.51 -1.77
C VAL A 96 -7.58 -26.90 -1.30
N ASP A 97 -6.60 -26.91 -2.20
CA ASP A 97 -5.30 -26.27 -2.03
C ASP A 97 -5.47 -24.74 -1.96
N ALA A 98 -4.86 -24.13 -0.95
CA ALA A 98 -4.89 -22.69 -0.64
C ALA A 98 -4.22 -21.79 -1.71
N ASN A 99 -3.98 -22.28 -2.92
CA ASN A 99 -3.32 -21.58 -4.03
C ASN A 99 -4.24 -21.24 -5.20
N SER A 100 -5.56 -21.25 -4.99
CA SER A 100 -6.53 -20.75 -5.98
C SER A 100 -6.98 -19.33 -5.65
N ALA A 101 -6.05 -18.38 -5.56
CA ALA A 101 -6.40 -16.96 -5.53
C ALA A 101 -5.80 -16.29 -6.77
N GLY A 102 -6.67 -15.72 -7.63
CA GLY A 102 -6.25 -14.72 -8.61
C GLY A 102 -5.59 -13.52 -7.92
N PRO A 103 -5.27 -12.41 -8.63
CA PRO A 103 -4.57 -11.27 -8.04
C PRO A 103 -5.20 -10.88 -6.69
N VAL A 104 -4.44 -11.06 -5.60
CA VAL A 104 -4.89 -10.72 -4.25
C VAL A 104 -4.96 -9.20 -4.20
N THR A 105 -6.15 -8.68 -4.49
CA THR A 105 -6.46 -7.28 -4.30
C THR A 105 -6.52 -7.04 -2.80
N LEU A 106 -5.56 -6.29 -2.26
CA LEU A 106 -5.59 -5.90 -0.87
C LEU A 106 -6.90 -5.17 -0.59
N PRO A 107 -7.62 -5.51 0.50
CA PRO A 107 -8.75 -4.71 0.94
C PRO A 107 -8.33 -3.25 1.14
N ARG A 108 -9.06 -2.33 0.52
CA ARG A 108 -8.75 -0.89 0.54
C ARG A 108 -9.74 -0.16 1.45
N VAL A 109 -9.23 0.52 2.47
CA VAL A 109 -10.02 1.50 3.22
C VAL A 109 -9.90 2.86 2.54
N VAL A 110 -11.05 3.43 2.19
CA VAL A 110 -11.11 4.70 1.46
C VAL A 110 -11.63 5.81 2.37
N PHE A 111 -10.84 6.87 2.52
CA PHE A 111 -11.23 8.09 3.21
C PHE A 111 -11.62 9.16 2.19
N ASP A 112 -12.91 9.52 2.20
CA ASP A 112 -13.48 10.53 1.32
C ASP A 112 -13.16 11.93 1.83
N SER A 113 -12.32 12.66 1.09
CA SER A 113 -11.86 13.99 1.45
C SER A 113 -12.95 15.06 1.43
N SER A 114 -14.07 14.83 0.74
CA SER A 114 -15.24 15.72 0.82
C SER A 114 -15.99 15.61 2.15
N ARG A 115 -15.86 14.46 2.83
CA ARG A 115 -16.56 14.14 4.09
C ARG A 115 -15.67 14.26 5.32
N MET A 116 -14.36 14.06 5.13
CA MET A 116 -13.33 14.11 6.18
C MET A 116 -12.08 14.84 5.65
N PRO A 117 -12.16 16.17 5.42
CA PRO A 117 -11.09 16.94 4.80
C PRO A 117 -9.80 17.01 5.65
N ASN A 118 -9.89 17.12 6.98
CA ASN A 118 -8.72 17.20 7.86
C ASN A 118 -8.04 15.83 8.01
N ILE A 119 -8.82 14.75 8.12
CA ILE A 119 -8.30 13.37 8.13
C ILE A 119 -7.60 13.06 6.80
N ALA A 120 -8.25 13.38 5.68
CA ALA A 120 -7.70 13.22 4.35
C ALA A 120 -6.39 13.99 4.17
N ALA A 121 -6.33 15.23 4.67
CA ALA A 121 -5.11 16.03 4.64
C ALA A 121 -4.00 15.42 5.51
N ASN A 122 -4.33 14.89 6.70
CA ASN A 122 -3.36 14.24 7.57
C ASN A 122 -2.77 12.98 6.91
N ILE A 123 -3.61 12.11 6.38
CA ILE A 123 -3.19 10.88 5.68
C ILE A 123 -2.32 11.23 4.47
N ARG A 124 -2.77 12.16 3.61
CA ARG A 124 -2.00 12.59 2.42
C ARG A 124 -0.63 13.15 2.82
N ALA A 125 -0.58 14.03 3.83
CA ALA A 125 0.69 14.61 4.29
C ALA A 125 1.61 13.56 4.91
N ALA A 126 1.07 12.60 5.66
CA ALA A 126 1.84 11.51 6.23
C ALA A 126 2.43 10.61 5.14
N GLN A 127 1.61 10.19 4.17
CA GLN A 127 2.05 9.37 3.04
C GLN A 127 3.07 10.10 2.16
N ALA A 128 2.87 11.40 1.90
CA ALA A 128 3.84 12.23 1.19
C ALA A 128 5.18 12.37 1.94
N SER A 129 5.17 12.26 3.27
CA SER A 129 6.39 12.21 4.11
C SER A 129 7.00 10.82 4.24
N GLY A 130 6.54 9.84 3.45
CA GLY A 130 7.08 8.48 3.42
C GLY A 130 6.45 7.51 4.42
N LYS A 131 5.32 7.86 5.06
CA LYS A 131 4.57 6.88 5.86
C LYS A 131 3.91 5.84 4.95
N PRO A 132 3.83 4.57 5.39
CA PRO A 132 3.37 3.48 4.54
C PRO A 132 1.90 3.65 4.14
N MET A 133 1.56 3.26 2.91
CA MET A 133 0.18 3.21 2.41
C MET A 133 -0.50 1.88 2.73
N VAL A 134 0.27 0.83 3.00
CA VAL A 134 -0.22 -0.48 3.43
C VAL A 134 0.08 -0.63 4.92
N LEU A 135 -0.94 -0.94 5.70
CA LEU A 135 -0.86 -1.13 7.14
C LEU A 135 -1.27 -2.56 7.49
N ASN A 136 -0.69 -3.11 8.54
CA ASN A 136 -1.07 -4.41 9.09
C ASN A 136 -1.89 -4.16 10.34
N ARG A 137 -3.11 -4.70 10.42
CA ARG A 137 -3.98 -4.43 11.57
C ARG A 137 -3.40 -5.08 12.83
N THR A 138 -3.44 -4.37 13.96
CA THR A 138 -3.39 -5.01 15.28
C THR A 138 -4.77 -5.04 15.94
N ARG A 139 -5.08 -6.14 16.63
CA ARG A 139 -6.29 -6.32 17.44
C ARG A 139 -5.98 -6.37 18.93
N HIS A 140 -4.70 -6.37 19.31
CA HIS A 140 -4.30 -6.43 20.69
C HIS A 140 -4.47 -5.04 21.30
N GLN A 141 -5.33 -4.96 22.32
CA GLN A 141 -5.68 -3.68 22.94
C GLN A 141 -4.45 -2.99 23.55
N ALA A 142 -3.51 -3.77 24.10
CA ALA A 142 -2.25 -3.26 24.62
C ALA A 142 -1.41 -2.53 23.56
N ASP A 143 -1.27 -3.10 22.35
CA ASP A 143 -0.55 -2.44 21.24
C ASP A 143 -1.24 -1.14 20.84
N ILE A 144 -2.57 -1.16 20.75
CA ILE A 144 -3.36 0.00 20.35
C ILE A 144 -3.20 1.13 21.38
N ASP A 145 -3.27 0.81 22.67
CA ASP A 145 -3.13 1.80 23.73
C ASP A 145 -1.70 2.34 23.83
N ALA A 146 -0.70 1.48 23.64
CA ALA A 146 0.70 1.89 23.54
C ALA A 146 0.95 2.80 22.32
N ASN A 147 0.35 2.46 21.17
CA ASN A 147 0.45 3.28 19.98
C ASN A 147 -0.17 4.67 20.20
N ARG A 148 -1.38 4.74 20.76
CA ARG A 148 -2.02 6.03 21.08
C ARG A 148 -1.18 6.85 22.05
N ALA A 149 -0.67 6.21 23.11
CA ALA A 149 0.16 6.89 24.10
C ALA A 149 1.44 7.45 23.48
N ALA A 150 2.11 6.67 22.62
CA ALA A 150 3.36 7.08 21.97
C ALA A 150 3.14 8.16 20.88
N ALA A 151 2.05 8.08 20.12
CA ALA A 151 1.75 9.01 19.05
C ALA A 151 1.23 10.35 19.59
N CYS A 152 0.33 10.31 20.58
CA CYS A 152 -0.33 11.49 21.13
C CYS A 152 0.38 12.09 22.36
N ALA A 153 1.58 11.60 22.71
CA ALA A 153 2.38 12.14 23.80
C ALA A 153 2.64 13.65 23.58
N GLY A 154 2.08 14.49 24.46
CA GLY A 154 2.26 15.95 24.40
C GLY A 154 1.24 16.70 23.53
N PHE A 155 0.20 16.05 23.01
CA PHE A 155 -0.87 16.76 22.32
C PHE A 155 -1.71 17.60 23.30
N CYS A 156 -1.63 18.92 23.19
CA CYS A 156 -2.37 19.90 23.98
C CYS A 156 -3.44 20.61 23.13
N GLY A 157 -4.40 19.86 22.58
CA GLY A 157 -5.23 20.36 21.48
C GLY A 157 -6.72 20.57 21.72
N ALA A 158 -7.22 20.68 22.96
CA ALA A 158 -8.64 21.01 23.18
C ALA A 158 -9.01 22.32 22.43
N PRO A 159 -10.12 22.35 21.64
CA PRO A 159 -11.21 21.38 21.55
C PRO A 159 -11.07 20.29 20.47
N LEU A 160 -9.94 20.20 19.78
CA LEU A 160 -9.65 19.22 18.73
C LEU A 160 -9.21 17.87 19.31
N SER A 161 -9.45 16.80 18.55
CA SER A 161 -8.98 15.44 18.83
C SER A 161 -7.73 15.15 18.01
N PRO A 162 -6.71 14.47 18.55
CA PRO A 162 -5.58 14.04 17.74
C PRO A 162 -6.03 12.93 16.78
N ASP A 163 -5.75 13.12 15.49
CA ASP A 163 -5.74 12.09 14.45
C ASP A 163 -4.29 11.66 14.21
N GLU A 164 -4.06 10.36 14.08
CA GLU A 164 -2.72 9.78 13.98
C GLU A 164 -2.59 8.91 12.72
N TYR A 165 -1.49 9.09 11.97
CA TYR A 165 -1.13 8.23 10.86
C TYR A 165 0.35 7.82 10.89
N PRO A 166 0.68 6.52 10.88
CA PRO A 166 -0.23 5.38 10.79
C PRO A 166 -1.17 5.21 12.00
N PHE A 167 -2.32 4.55 11.79
CA PHE A 167 -3.36 4.40 12.82
C PHE A 167 -2.87 3.58 14.02
N ALA A 168 -3.32 3.88 15.25
CA ALA A 168 -2.98 3.02 16.39
C ALA A 168 -3.48 1.58 16.27
N SER A 169 -4.54 1.32 15.48
CA SER A 169 -4.98 -0.03 15.15
C SER A 169 -4.14 -0.72 14.08
N SER A 170 -2.93 -0.24 13.82
CA SER A 170 -1.94 -0.87 12.94
C SER A 170 -0.63 -1.15 13.66
N MET A 171 0.12 -2.15 13.19
CA MET A 171 1.46 -2.48 13.67
C MET A 171 2.48 -1.35 13.40
N GLN A 172 2.21 -0.50 12.40
CA GLN A 172 3.03 0.66 12.04
C GLN A 172 2.64 1.94 12.81
N GLY A 173 1.63 1.87 13.68
CA GLY A 173 1.20 2.99 14.52
C GLY A 173 2.21 3.33 15.62
N GLY A 174 1.89 4.37 16.41
CA GLY A 174 2.70 4.72 17.57
C GLY A 174 3.80 5.74 17.30
N ALA A 175 4.99 5.49 17.85
CA ALA A 175 6.08 6.46 17.83
C ALA A 175 6.44 6.91 16.41
N GLY A 176 6.53 8.22 16.21
CA GLY A 176 6.80 8.81 14.90
C GLY A 176 5.60 8.84 13.96
N ALA A 177 4.40 8.44 14.39
CA ALA A 177 3.16 8.75 13.66
C ALA A 177 3.01 10.27 13.50
N ARG A 178 2.47 10.68 12.35
CA ARG A 178 2.07 12.06 12.13
C ARG A 178 0.79 12.33 12.91
N ILE A 179 0.77 13.40 13.70
CA ILE A 179 -0.42 13.87 14.41
C ILE A 179 -0.97 15.13 13.76
N LEU A 180 -2.29 15.20 13.64
CA LEU A 180 -3.03 16.43 13.33
C LEU A 180 -4.23 16.56 14.27
N GLY A 181 -4.45 17.76 14.83
CA GLY A 181 -5.69 18.05 15.55
C GLY A 181 -6.85 18.18 14.57
N VAL A 182 -7.90 17.37 14.74
CA VAL A 182 -9.09 17.36 13.87
C VAL A 182 -10.38 17.54 14.68
N PRO A 183 -11.47 18.03 14.05
CA PRO A 183 -12.77 18.11 14.72
C PRO A 183 -13.26 16.72 15.17
N LEU A 184 -13.75 16.62 16.41
CA LEU A 184 -14.25 15.35 16.97
C LEU A 184 -15.32 14.65 16.11
N PRO A 185 -16.27 15.34 15.43
CA PRO A 185 -17.21 14.70 14.52
C PRO A 185 -16.53 14.02 13.32
N GLU A 186 -15.39 14.55 12.88
CA GLU A 186 -14.60 14.00 11.78
C GLU A 186 -13.81 12.78 12.24
N GLN A 187 -13.17 12.85 13.41
CA GLN A 187 -12.49 11.72 14.04
C GLN A 187 -13.42 10.52 14.23
N ARG A 188 -14.64 10.77 14.73
CA ARG A 188 -15.65 9.71 14.92
C ARG A 188 -16.06 9.06 13.59
N ARG A 189 -16.15 9.85 12.50
CA ARG A 189 -16.43 9.34 11.15
C ARG A 189 -15.31 8.42 10.66
N GLN A 190 -14.06 8.83 10.81
CA GLN A 190 -12.90 8.02 10.44
C GLN A 190 -12.91 6.68 11.20
N GLY A 191 -13.09 6.72 12.52
CA GLY A 191 -13.19 5.50 13.34
C GLY A 191 -14.35 4.59 12.89
N GLY A 192 -15.50 5.17 12.51
CA GLY A 192 -16.63 4.45 11.94
C GLY A 192 -16.30 3.77 10.60
N VAL A 193 -15.61 4.46 9.70
CA VAL A 193 -15.17 3.92 8.40
C VAL A 193 -14.20 2.75 8.61
N LEU A 194 -13.18 2.91 9.46
CA LEU A 194 -12.23 1.84 9.78
C LEU A 194 -12.93 0.62 10.39
N SER A 195 -13.80 0.84 11.37
CA SER A 195 -14.54 -0.22 12.05
C SER A 195 -15.45 -0.98 11.08
N ALA A 196 -16.15 -0.28 10.19
CA ALA A 196 -16.99 -0.90 9.16
C ALA A 196 -16.16 -1.66 8.13
N PHE A 197 -15.03 -1.10 7.70
CA PHE A 197 -14.08 -1.74 6.78
C PHE A 197 -13.54 -3.05 7.37
N TYR A 198 -13.01 -3.00 8.60
CA TYR A 198 -12.48 -4.17 9.29
C TYR A 198 -13.50 -5.31 9.43
N ARG A 199 -14.77 -4.99 9.73
CA ARG A 199 -15.84 -6.00 9.77
C ARG A 199 -16.18 -6.54 8.39
N LYS A 200 -16.37 -5.65 7.40
CA LYS A 200 -16.80 -6.01 6.04
C LYS A 200 -15.80 -6.94 5.36
N PHE A 201 -14.50 -6.67 5.54
CA PHE A 201 -13.43 -7.41 4.88
C PHE A 201 -12.74 -8.43 5.78
N GLY A 202 -13.23 -8.62 7.01
CA GLY A 202 -12.70 -9.64 7.92
C GLY A 202 -11.25 -9.44 8.36
N ILE A 203 -10.72 -8.22 8.30
CA ILE A 203 -9.29 -7.92 8.53
C ILE A 203 -8.86 -8.39 9.93
N GLY A 204 -8.02 -9.40 10.02
CA GLY A 204 -7.47 -9.99 11.24
C GLY A 204 -6.32 -9.20 11.86
N HIS A 205 -5.70 -9.74 12.90
CA HIS A 205 -4.40 -9.22 13.38
C HIS A 205 -3.31 -9.70 12.40
N GLY A 206 -2.40 -8.82 11.99
CA GLY A 206 -1.38 -9.09 10.99
C GLY A 206 -1.84 -8.88 9.54
N ASP A 207 -3.15 -8.91 9.28
CA ASP A 207 -3.68 -8.78 7.92
C ASP A 207 -3.36 -7.40 7.32
N PRO A 208 -2.84 -7.35 6.08
CA PRO A 208 -2.55 -6.12 5.39
C PRO A 208 -3.83 -5.49 4.80
N PHE A 209 -3.88 -4.16 4.83
CA PHE A 209 -4.88 -3.37 4.12
C PHE A 209 -4.27 -2.07 3.60
N GLU A 210 -4.77 -1.60 2.45
CA GLU A 210 -4.31 -0.36 1.85
C GLU A 210 -5.16 0.82 2.34
N VAL A 211 -4.50 1.94 2.64
CA VAL A 211 -5.15 3.21 3.00
C VAL A 211 -5.12 4.19 1.84
N VAL A 212 -6.31 4.57 1.40
CA VAL A 212 -6.51 5.42 0.22
C VAL A 212 -7.31 6.65 0.61
N VAL A 213 -6.95 7.79 0.05
CA VAL A 213 -7.73 9.01 0.15
C VAL A 213 -8.34 9.33 -1.21
N LYS A 214 -9.66 9.46 -1.25
CA LYS A 214 -10.41 9.84 -2.46
C LYS A 214 -10.80 11.30 -2.41
#